data_AF-A0A949W4Y7-F1
#
_entry.id   AF-A0A949W4Y7-F1
#
_cell.length_a   1.000
_cell.length_b   1.000
_cell.length_c   1.000
_cell.angle_alpha   90.00
_cell.angle_beta   90.00
_cell.angle_gamma   90.00
#
_symmetry.space_group_name_H-M   'P 1'
#
loop_
_entity.id
_entity.type
_entity.pdbx_description
1 polymer ?
#
loop_
_entity_poly.entity_id
_entity_poly.type
_entity_poly.pdbx_seq_one_letter_code
_entity_poly.pdbx_strand_id
1 'polypeptide(L)'
;MKDMNIKIKLIPIFFGIFSLLLIACNNQAEEEQCEKKEVEASAINPNGDSELALLMRKMYNDADSIKKLITNNEGNITKEYIIELERIHTAIPTDPDVKTPEFEAYTKLMIEEANALFSNETNRAEGFNNLVNRCVECHQSFCPGPIKKIRKLTIN
;
A
#
# COMPACT_ATOMS: atom_id res chain seq x y z
N MET A 1 86.35 31.58 16.83
CA MET A 1 85.01 31.01 16.65
C MET A 1 84.94 29.71 17.43
N LYS A 2 84.37 29.73 18.63
CA LYS A 2 84.10 28.53 19.43
C LYS A 2 82.71 28.67 20.03
N ASP A 3 81.84 27.82 19.51
CA ASP A 3 80.66 27.16 20.08
C ASP A 3 80.04 27.76 21.35
N MET A 4 78.74 28.05 21.24
CA MET A 4 77.86 28.08 22.40
C MET A 4 76.56 27.36 22.07
N ASN A 5 76.43 26.16 22.63
CA ASN A 5 75.15 25.51 22.89
C ASN A 5 74.33 26.37 23.84
N ILE A 6 72.99 26.45 23.69
CA ILE A 6 72.04 26.51 24.82
C ILE A 6 70.65 26.10 24.30
N LYS A 7 70.06 25.13 24.98
CA LYS A 7 68.72 24.59 24.78
C LYS A 7 67.75 25.18 25.82
N ILE A 8 66.51 25.37 25.36
CA ILE A 8 65.21 25.33 26.08
C ILE A 8 64.87 26.50 27.02
N LYS A 9 63.74 27.16 26.73
CA LYS A 9 62.61 27.31 27.67
C LYS A 9 61.30 27.49 26.90
N LEU A 10 60.34 26.63 27.21
CA LEU A 10 59.00 26.54 26.65
C LEU A 10 58.01 27.24 27.59
N ILE A 11 56.87 27.68 27.02
CA ILE A 11 55.60 28.15 27.64
C ILE A 11 55.60 29.66 27.98
N PRO A 12 54.51 30.45 27.79
CA PRO A 12 53.09 30.05 27.78
C PRO A 12 52.11 30.70 26.77
N ILE A 13 50.86 30.20 26.83
CA ILE A 13 49.56 30.91 26.66
C ILE A 13 48.97 31.05 25.24
N PHE A 14 47.98 30.17 25.01
CA PHE A 14 46.57 30.49 24.75
C PHE A 14 46.25 31.37 23.53
N PHE A 15 45.73 30.75 22.47
CA PHE A 15 44.48 31.22 21.83
C PHE A 15 43.89 30.08 21.00
N GLY A 16 42.68 29.65 21.37
CA GLY A 16 41.93 28.67 20.61
C GLY A 16 41.52 29.25 19.27
N ILE A 17 41.79 28.51 18.19
CA ILE A 17 41.09 28.64 16.92
C ILE A 17 40.64 27.25 16.51
N PHE A 18 39.36 27.04 16.78
CA PHE A 18 38.40 26.20 16.09
C PHE A 18 38.81 25.99 14.62
N SER A 19 39.37 24.83 14.30
CA SER A 19 39.63 24.43 12.92
C SER A 19 38.61 23.36 12.53
N LEU A 20 37.70 23.78 11.67
CA LEU A 20 36.62 23.03 11.05
C LEU A 20 37.13 21.69 10.51
N LEU A 21 36.54 20.60 11.00
CA LEU A 21 36.42 19.37 10.22
C LEU A 21 35.39 19.61 9.11
N LEU A 22 35.86 19.80 7.87
CA LEU A 22 35.00 19.59 6.70
C LEU A 22 35.00 18.09 6.38
N ILE A 23 34.12 17.36 7.05
CA ILE A 23 33.63 16.06 6.59
C ILE A 23 32.66 16.36 5.46
N ALA A 24 33.10 16.18 4.22
CA ALA A 24 32.23 16.20 3.05
C ALA A 24 31.39 14.91 3.04
N CYS A 25 30.17 14.98 3.60
CA CYS A 25 29.13 14.00 3.32
C CYS A 25 28.63 14.22 1.89
N ASN A 26 29.00 13.31 0.98
CA ASN A 26 28.32 13.17 -0.30
C ASN A 26 26.95 12.53 -0.02
N ASN A 27 25.93 13.34 0.22
CA ASN A 27 24.54 12.89 0.15
C ASN A 27 24.20 12.66 -1.33
N GLN A 28 24.55 11.48 -1.85
CA GLN A 28 23.76 10.91 -2.91
C GLN A 28 22.45 10.48 -2.26
N ALA A 29 21.42 11.30 -2.48
CA ALA A 29 20.05 10.85 -2.35
C ALA A 29 19.94 9.57 -3.20
N GLU A 30 19.68 8.46 -2.54
CA GLU A 30 19.23 7.24 -3.19
C GLU A 30 17.90 7.59 -3.88
N GLU A 31 17.97 7.83 -5.18
CA GLU A 31 16.82 7.72 -6.05
C GLU A 31 16.35 6.27 -5.92
N GLU A 32 15.23 6.03 -5.24
CA GLU A 32 14.50 4.78 -5.34
C GLU A 32 14.14 4.57 -6.81
N GLN A 33 15.01 3.85 -7.51
CA GLN A 33 14.74 3.29 -8.80
C GLN A 33 13.60 2.29 -8.60
N CYS A 34 12.37 2.71 -8.90
CA CYS A 34 11.23 1.82 -9.02
C CYS A 34 11.55 0.83 -10.13
N GLU A 35 12.13 -0.31 -9.75
CA GLU A 35 12.35 -1.46 -10.61
C GLU A 35 10.97 -1.84 -11.17
N LYS A 36 10.71 -1.51 -12.45
CA LYS A 36 9.57 -2.05 -13.18
C LYS A 36 9.76 -3.56 -13.26
N LYS A 37 9.22 -4.28 -12.27
CA LYS A 37 8.98 -5.71 -12.40
C LYS A 37 8.08 -5.90 -13.61
N GLU A 38 8.62 -6.56 -14.61
CA GLU A 38 7.84 -7.00 -15.77
C GLU A 38 6.72 -7.91 -15.26
N VAL A 39 5.49 -7.60 -15.67
CA VAL A 39 4.27 -8.27 -15.23
C VAL A 39 4.22 -9.65 -15.90
N GLU A 40 4.72 -10.69 -15.22
CA GLU A 40 4.71 -12.06 -15.76
C GLU A 40 3.28 -12.65 -15.74
N ALA A 41 2.68 -12.81 -16.91
CA ALA A 41 1.41 -13.52 -17.06
C ALA A 41 1.62 -15.04 -17.05
N SER A 42 0.71 -15.78 -16.43
CA SER A 42 0.73 -17.25 -16.39
C SER A 42 -0.67 -17.83 -16.56
N ALA A 43 -0.78 -19.15 -16.76
CA ALA A 43 -2.08 -19.83 -16.82
C ALA A 43 -2.92 -19.63 -15.55
N ILE A 44 -2.28 -19.45 -14.39
CA ILE A 44 -2.94 -19.19 -13.10
C ILE A 44 -3.25 -17.70 -12.95
N ASN A 45 -2.39 -16.83 -13.49
CA ASN A 45 -2.54 -15.39 -13.43
C ASN A 45 -2.51 -14.77 -14.84
N PRO A 46 -3.62 -14.88 -15.59
CA PRO A 46 -3.66 -14.44 -16.99
C PRO A 46 -3.50 -12.92 -17.14
N ASN A 47 -3.76 -12.16 -16.07
CA ASN A 47 -3.56 -10.71 -16.03
C ASN A 47 -2.22 -10.32 -15.39
N GLY A 48 -1.37 -11.29 -15.03
CA GLY A 48 -0.10 -11.06 -14.34
C GLY A 48 -0.18 -10.36 -12.99
N ASP A 49 0.97 -9.99 -12.44
CA ASP A 49 1.13 -9.39 -11.12
C ASP A 49 1.22 -7.85 -11.15
N SER A 50 0.29 -7.17 -11.83
CA SER A 50 0.16 -5.71 -11.67
C SER A 50 -0.22 -5.35 -10.23
N GLU A 51 0.06 -4.11 -9.81
CA GLU A 51 -0.27 -3.62 -8.48
C GLU A 51 -1.77 -3.81 -8.17
N LEU A 52 -2.63 -3.45 -9.13
CA LEU A 52 -4.08 -3.64 -8.97
C LEU A 52 -4.44 -5.13 -8.87
N ALA A 53 -3.83 -6.00 -9.67
CA ALA A 53 -4.13 -7.43 -9.62
C ALA A 53 -3.74 -8.06 -8.27
N LEU A 54 -2.58 -7.66 -7.72
CA LEU A 54 -2.12 -8.07 -6.40
C LEU A 54 -3.05 -7.54 -5.30
N LEU A 55 -3.44 -6.27 -5.39
CA LEU A 55 -4.41 -5.67 -4.48
C LEU A 55 -5.74 -6.43 -4.51
N MET A 56 -6.29 -6.74 -5.68
CA MET A 56 -7.55 -7.49 -5.79
C MET A 56 -7.48 -8.89 -5.18
N ARG A 57 -6.33 -9.58 -5.28
CA ARG A 57 -6.11 -10.86 -4.61
C ARG A 57 -6.10 -10.72 -3.08
N LYS A 58 -5.44 -9.67 -2.58
CA LYS A 58 -5.43 -9.35 -1.16
C LYS A 58 -6.84 -9.01 -0.66
N MET A 59 -7.56 -8.14 -1.37
CA MET A 59 -8.95 -7.77 -1.05
C MET A 59 -9.87 -8.98 -0.94
N TYR A 60 -9.74 -9.97 -1.83
CA TYR A 60 -10.50 -11.20 -1.72
C TYR A 60 -10.19 -11.97 -0.42
N ASN A 61 -8.91 -12.12 -0.07
CA ASN A 61 -8.49 -12.86 1.12
C ASN A 61 -8.95 -12.15 2.41
N ASP A 62 -8.86 -10.82 2.43
CA ASP A 62 -9.31 -10.01 3.55
C ASP A 62 -10.84 -10.09 3.68
N ALA A 63 -11.58 -10.02 2.57
CA ALA A 63 -13.03 -10.20 2.56
C ALA A 63 -13.46 -11.60 3.03
N ASP A 64 -12.75 -12.66 2.65
CA ASP A 64 -12.99 -14.02 3.17
C ASP A 64 -12.77 -14.12 4.68
N SER A 65 -11.81 -13.36 5.21
CA SER A 65 -11.56 -13.26 6.65
C SER A 65 -12.66 -12.47 7.37
N ILE A 66 -13.06 -11.33 6.81
CA ILE A 66 -14.18 -10.51 7.31
C ILE A 66 -15.47 -11.32 7.32
N LYS A 67 -15.74 -12.12 6.27
CA LYS A 67 -16.88 -13.03 6.21
C LYS A 67 -16.93 -13.93 7.45
N LYS A 68 -15.80 -14.57 7.80
CA LYS A 68 -15.71 -15.46 8.96
C LYS A 68 -15.95 -14.72 10.27
N LEU A 69 -15.33 -13.55 10.43
CA LEU A 69 -15.52 -12.70 11.61
C LEU A 69 -16.99 -12.32 11.81
N ILE A 70 -17.67 -11.89 10.74
CA ILE A 70 -19.08 -11.52 10.80
C ILE A 70 -19.95 -12.76 11.09
N THR A 71 -19.69 -13.88 10.41
CA THR A 71 -20.47 -15.13 10.59
C THR A 71 -20.36 -15.67 12.01
N ASN A 72 -19.17 -15.55 12.63
CA ASN A 72 -18.93 -16.02 13.99
C ASN A 72 -19.31 -15.00 15.07
N ASN A 73 -19.79 -13.80 14.69
CA ASN A 73 -19.98 -12.66 15.60
C ASN A 73 -18.71 -12.23 16.35
N GLU A 74 -17.53 -12.44 15.74
CA GLU A 74 -16.22 -12.13 16.32
C GLU A 74 -15.71 -10.74 15.91
N GLY A 75 -16.28 -10.15 14.85
CA GLY A 75 -15.83 -8.86 14.37
C GLY A 75 -16.66 -8.30 13.21
N ASN A 76 -16.09 -7.27 12.58
CA ASN A 76 -16.64 -6.61 11.39
C ASN A 76 -15.47 -6.22 10.47
N ILE A 77 -15.79 -5.60 9.34
CA ILE A 77 -14.80 -4.88 8.51
C ILE A 77 -13.96 -3.91 9.35
N THR A 78 -12.70 -3.70 8.96
CA THR A 78 -11.76 -2.83 9.68
C THR A 78 -11.43 -1.57 8.89
N LYS A 79 -10.84 -0.56 9.56
CA LYS A 79 -10.37 0.66 8.89
C LYS A 79 -9.25 0.36 7.90
N GLU A 80 -8.39 -0.61 8.20
CA GLU A 80 -7.29 -1.04 7.32
C GLU A 80 -7.83 -1.58 6.00
N TYR A 81 -8.94 -2.35 6.03
CA TYR A 81 -9.58 -2.81 4.80
C TYR A 81 -10.13 -1.65 3.96
N ILE A 82 -10.69 -0.62 4.59
CA ILE A 82 -11.20 0.57 3.89
C ILE A 82 -10.06 1.34 3.23
N ILE A 83 -8.93 1.51 3.93
CA ILE A 83 -7.73 2.15 3.37
C ILE A 83 -7.24 1.36 2.14
N GLU A 84 -7.30 0.04 2.17
CA GLU A 84 -6.91 -0.80 1.04
C GLU A 84 -7.90 -0.71 -0.14
N LEU A 85 -9.21 -0.53 0.12
CA LEU A 85 -10.19 -0.20 -0.92
C LEU A 85 -9.88 1.15 -1.60
N GLU A 86 -9.48 2.16 -0.83
CA GLU A 86 -9.13 3.48 -1.38
C GLU A 86 -7.93 3.41 -2.34
N ARG A 87 -6.97 2.51 -2.07
CA ARG A 87 -5.81 2.28 -2.95
C ARG A 87 -6.18 1.74 -4.34
N ILE A 88 -7.38 1.20 -4.54
CA ILE A 88 -7.82 0.70 -5.86
C ILE A 88 -7.80 1.82 -6.90
N HIS A 89 -8.10 3.06 -6.50
CA HIS A 89 -8.11 4.20 -7.40
C HIS A 89 -6.70 4.50 -7.97
N THR A 90 -5.66 4.36 -7.15
CA THR A 90 -4.28 4.70 -7.54
C THR A 90 -3.46 3.52 -8.04
N ALA A 91 -3.84 2.29 -7.71
CA ALA A 91 -3.07 1.10 -8.06
C ALA A 91 -2.92 0.94 -9.59
N ILE A 92 -1.70 0.63 -10.04
CA ILE A 92 -1.38 0.45 -11.47
C ILE A 92 -2.04 -0.84 -11.99
N PRO A 93 -2.93 -0.77 -13.00
CA PRO A 93 -3.56 -1.94 -13.60
C PRO A 93 -2.63 -2.62 -14.62
N THR A 94 -2.96 -3.86 -14.98
CA THR A 94 -2.33 -4.55 -16.11
C THR A 94 -2.67 -3.87 -17.43
N ASP A 95 -3.94 -3.50 -17.59
CA ASP A 95 -4.45 -2.74 -18.73
C ASP A 95 -4.72 -1.28 -18.27
N PRO A 96 -3.96 -0.30 -18.76
CA PRO A 96 -4.15 1.10 -18.39
C PRO A 96 -5.52 1.66 -18.78
N ASP A 97 -6.18 1.10 -19.80
CA ASP A 97 -7.47 1.59 -20.30
C ASP A 97 -8.62 1.34 -19.31
N VAL A 98 -8.38 0.55 -18.27
CA VAL A 98 -9.35 0.30 -17.18
C VAL A 98 -9.62 1.57 -16.34
N LYS A 99 -8.68 2.52 -16.26
CA LYS A 99 -8.79 3.72 -15.40
C LYS A 99 -9.68 4.80 -16.01
N THR A 100 -10.96 4.47 -16.13
CA THR A 100 -12.02 5.34 -16.62
C THR A 100 -12.76 6.05 -15.48
N PRO A 101 -13.51 7.13 -15.75
CA PRO A 101 -14.42 7.73 -14.76
C PRO A 101 -15.44 6.73 -14.21
N GLU A 102 -15.89 5.79 -15.03
CA GLU A 102 -16.80 4.73 -14.60
C GLU A 102 -16.13 3.79 -13.59
N PHE A 103 -14.85 3.43 -13.80
CA PHE A 103 -14.08 2.63 -12.84
C PHE A 103 -13.98 3.35 -11.50
N GLU A 104 -13.65 4.65 -11.51
CA GLU A 104 -13.62 5.47 -10.31
C GLU A 104 -14.96 5.46 -9.58
N ALA A 105 -16.08 5.61 -10.30
CA ALA A 105 -17.41 5.59 -9.71
C ALA A 105 -17.72 4.26 -8.97
N TYR A 106 -17.37 3.11 -9.57
CA TYR A 106 -17.54 1.82 -8.88
C TYR A 106 -16.65 1.69 -7.65
N THR A 107 -15.40 2.17 -7.72
CA THR A 107 -14.50 2.13 -6.54
C THR A 107 -15.02 2.97 -5.40
N LYS A 108 -15.60 4.14 -5.71
CA LYS A 108 -16.23 5.01 -4.72
C LYS A 108 -17.44 4.32 -4.06
N LEU A 109 -18.30 3.66 -4.83
CA LEU A 109 -19.43 2.91 -4.28
C LEU A 109 -18.99 1.78 -3.35
N MET A 110 -17.88 1.09 -3.66
CA MET A 110 -17.30 0.08 -2.75
C MET A 110 -16.84 0.70 -1.43
N ILE A 111 -16.17 1.86 -1.48
CA ILE A 111 -15.69 2.58 -0.29
C ILE A 111 -16.88 3.09 0.54
N GLU A 112 -17.91 3.64 -0.09
CA GLU A 112 -19.13 4.11 0.58
C GLU A 112 -19.83 2.96 1.31
N GLU A 113 -20.01 1.81 0.65
CA GLU A 113 -20.63 0.62 1.26
C GLU A 113 -19.77 0.06 2.41
N ALA A 114 -18.45 0.05 2.25
CA ALA A 114 -17.53 -0.39 3.30
C ALA A 114 -17.59 0.52 4.54
N ASN A 115 -17.68 1.84 4.34
CA ASN A 115 -17.86 2.80 5.44
C ASN A 115 -19.22 2.65 6.13
N ALA A 116 -20.28 2.40 5.36
CA ALA A 116 -21.61 2.13 5.89
C ALA A 116 -21.61 0.86 6.75
N LEU A 117 -21.00 -0.23 6.26
CA LEU A 117 -20.82 -1.47 7.02
C LEU A 117 -19.97 -1.27 8.27
N PHE A 118 -18.88 -0.52 8.19
CA PHE A 118 -18.01 -0.22 9.33
C PHE A 118 -18.74 0.51 10.44
N SER A 119 -19.60 1.46 10.08
CA SER A 119 -20.37 2.26 11.03
C SER A 119 -21.63 1.56 11.56
N ASN A 120 -22.01 0.41 10.99
CA ASN A 120 -23.22 -0.31 11.36
C ASN A 120 -22.93 -1.44 12.35
N GLU A 121 -23.51 -1.36 13.54
CA GLU A 121 -23.39 -2.40 14.57
C GLU A 121 -24.38 -3.56 14.36
N THR A 122 -25.41 -3.36 13.55
CA THR A 122 -26.50 -4.31 13.27
C THR A 122 -26.48 -4.77 11.82
N ASN A 123 -27.17 -5.87 11.48
CA ASN A 123 -27.32 -6.36 10.10
C ASN A 123 -25.99 -6.46 9.30
N ARG A 124 -24.88 -6.78 9.97
CA ARG A 124 -23.53 -6.83 9.35
C ARG A 124 -23.45 -7.79 8.17
N ALA A 125 -24.20 -8.90 8.21
CA ALA A 125 -24.27 -9.84 7.10
C ALA A 125 -24.88 -9.21 5.84
N GLU A 126 -25.95 -8.43 5.98
CA GLU A 126 -26.58 -7.72 4.87
C GLU A 126 -25.65 -6.65 4.31
N GLY A 127 -25.06 -5.81 5.17
CA GLY A 127 -24.10 -4.79 4.72
C GLY A 127 -22.86 -5.39 4.05
N PHE A 128 -22.36 -6.54 4.55
CA PHE A 128 -21.28 -7.27 3.88
C PHE A 128 -21.71 -7.82 2.52
N ASN A 129 -22.93 -8.34 2.41
CA ASN A 129 -23.46 -8.83 1.14
C ASN A 129 -23.62 -7.70 0.11
N ASN A 130 -24.01 -6.50 0.55
CA ASN A 130 -24.05 -5.32 -0.31
C ASN A 130 -22.65 -4.95 -0.82
N LEU A 131 -21.64 -4.96 0.06
CA LEU A 131 -20.25 -4.73 -0.34
C LEU A 131 -19.77 -5.78 -1.36
N VAL A 132 -20.07 -7.07 -1.14
CA VAL A 132 -19.77 -8.15 -2.09
C VAL A 132 -20.44 -7.90 -3.45
N ASN A 133 -21.67 -7.37 -3.46
CA ASN A 133 -22.37 -7.01 -4.70
C ASN A 133 -21.65 -5.85 -5.43
N ARG A 134 -21.16 -4.83 -4.73
CA ARG A 134 -20.35 -3.75 -5.33
C ARG A 134 -19.07 -4.28 -5.97
N CYS A 135 -18.40 -5.25 -5.32
CA CYS A 135 -17.26 -5.93 -5.92
C CYS A 135 -17.65 -6.63 -7.23
N VAL A 136 -18.78 -7.34 -7.25
CA VAL A 136 -19.26 -8.04 -8.46
C VAL A 136 -19.59 -7.07 -9.60
N GLU A 137 -20.25 -5.95 -9.32
CA GLU A 137 -20.61 -4.94 -10.33
C GLU A 137 -19.38 -4.33 -11.02
N CYS A 138 -18.34 -3.99 -10.24
CA CYS A 138 -17.07 -3.52 -10.79
C CYS A 138 -16.42 -4.59 -11.68
N HIS A 139 -16.37 -5.84 -11.20
CA HIS A 139 -15.82 -6.96 -11.97
C HIS A 139 -16.61 -7.24 -13.26
N GLN A 140 -17.94 -7.12 -13.25
CA GLN A 140 -18.76 -7.29 -14.45
C GLN A 140 -18.44 -6.25 -15.54
N SER A 141 -18.00 -5.07 -15.14
CA SER A 141 -17.75 -3.95 -16.06
C SER A 141 -16.32 -3.92 -16.61
N PHE A 142 -15.31 -4.16 -15.77
CA PHE A 142 -13.91 -3.91 -16.16
C PHE A 142 -13.05 -5.15 -16.27
N CYS A 143 -13.22 -6.09 -15.36
CA CYS A 143 -12.36 -7.26 -15.27
C CYS A 143 -13.22 -8.44 -14.83
N PRO A 144 -13.83 -9.20 -15.76
CA PRO A 144 -14.79 -10.26 -15.42
C PRO A 144 -14.22 -11.32 -14.47
N GLY A 145 -12.89 -11.37 -14.31
CA GLY A 145 -12.21 -11.89 -13.12
C GLY A 145 -12.76 -13.23 -12.61
N PRO A 146 -12.69 -13.49 -11.31
CA PRO A 146 -13.29 -14.67 -10.71
C PRO A 146 -14.66 -14.34 -10.07
N ILE A 147 -15.61 -13.74 -10.80
CA ILE A 147 -16.94 -13.36 -10.27
C ILE A 147 -17.63 -14.51 -9.50
N LYS A 148 -17.54 -15.75 -10.02
CA LYS A 148 -18.11 -16.93 -9.36
C LYS A 148 -17.50 -17.18 -7.96
N LYS A 149 -16.22 -16.84 -7.77
CA LYS A 149 -15.51 -16.93 -6.49
C LYS A 149 -15.96 -15.81 -5.55
N ILE A 150 -16.09 -14.59 -6.05
CA ILE A 150 -16.52 -13.41 -5.27
C ILE A 150 -17.93 -13.61 -4.73
N ARG A 151 -18.86 -14.12 -5.54
CA ARG A 151 -20.24 -14.43 -5.08
C ARG A 151 -20.31 -15.46 -3.95
N LYS A 152 -19.29 -16.29 -3.75
CA LYS A 152 -19.24 -17.21 -2.60
C LYS A 152 -18.89 -16.52 -1.29
N LEU A 153 -18.49 -15.25 -1.32
CA LEU A 153 -18.26 -14.47 -0.09
C LEU A 153 -19.57 -14.12 0.62
N THR A 154 -20.71 -14.06 -0.08
CA THR A 154 -22.02 -13.80 0.53
C THR A 154 -22.29 -14.70 1.75
N ILE A 155 -22.84 -14.09 2.80
CA ILE A 155 -23.30 -14.73 4.04
C ILE A 155 -24.79 -15.00 3.89
N ASN A 156 -25.22 -16.25 4.15
CA ASN A 156 -26.61 -16.69 4.10
C ASN A 156 -27.20 -16.84 5.49
#